data_AF-A0A2S5JIJ3-F1
#
_entry.id   AF-A0A2S5JIJ3-F1
#
_cell.length_a   1.000
_cell.length_b   1.000
_cell.length_c   1.000
_cell.angle_alpha   90.00
_cell.angle_beta   90.00
_cell.angle_gamma   90.00
#
_symmetry.space_group_name_H-M   'P 1'
#
loop_
_entity.id
_entity.type
_entity.pdbx_description
1 polymer ?
#
loop_
_entity_poly.entity_id
_entity_poly.type
_entity_poly.pdbx_seq_one_letter_code
_entity_poly.pdbx_strand_id
1 'polypeptide(L)'
;MIRRVSERDICQSPEVVEVQKLFDETVGALRLSLERLRSGELGDVREIGRQVGDLRTAYKLILEERVRVAKLRKDEEGIVYDYALDLEAARDEVCRRLACLRDAGCGG
;
A
#
# COMPACT_ATOMS: atom_id res chain seq x y z
N MET A 1 -17.37 -11.29 -12.48
CA MET A 1 -18.14 -10.18 -11.89
C MET A 1 -17.13 -9.12 -11.50
N ILE A 2 -17.31 -7.85 -11.90
CA ILE A 2 -16.32 -6.80 -11.63
C ILE A 2 -16.64 -6.21 -10.25
N ARG A 3 -15.70 -6.29 -9.31
CA ARG A 3 -15.84 -5.69 -7.98
C ARG A 3 -15.05 -4.37 -7.95
N ARG A 4 -15.68 -3.33 -7.41
CA ARG A 4 -14.98 -2.09 -7.07
C ARG A 4 -14.20 -2.36 -5.78
N VAL A 5 -12.88 -2.36 -5.86
CA VAL A 5 -12.04 -2.53 -4.66
C VAL A 5 -12.15 -1.26 -3.82
N SER A 6 -12.43 -1.41 -2.53
CA SER A 6 -12.45 -0.29 -1.60
C SER A 6 -11.05 -0.04 -1.05
N GLU A 7 -10.66 1.20 -0.79
CA GLU A 7 -9.33 1.57 -0.25
C GLU A 7 -8.94 0.80 1.04
N ARG A 8 -9.92 0.19 1.74
CA ARG A 8 -9.71 -0.59 2.97
C ARG A 8 -9.11 -1.97 2.74
N ASP A 9 -9.40 -2.61 1.61
CA ASP A 9 -8.95 -3.99 1.33
C ASP A 9 -7.43 -4.01 0.99
N ILE A 10 -6.95 -2.90 0.42
CA ILE A 10 -5.57 -2.64 -0.05
C ILE A 10 -4.54 -2.49 1.10
N CYS A 11 -5.00 -2.20 2.32
CA CYS A 11 -4.13 -1.93 3.46
C CYS A 11 -3.64 -3.18 4.22
N GLN A 12 -4.04 -4.40 3.83
CA GLN A 12 -3.79 -5.62 4.62
C GLN A 12 -2.66 -6.53 4.09
N SER A 13 -2.00 -6.20 2.98
CA SER A 13 -0.81 -6.96 2.55
C SER A 13 0.30 -6.92 3.63
N PRO A 14 0.94 -8.04 3.99
CA PRO A 14 1.92 -8.09 5.09
C PRO A 14 3.16 -7.23 4.83
N GLU A 15 3.65 -7.17 3.58
CA GLU A 15 4.79 -6.34 3.17
C GLU A 15 4.44 -4.85 3.25
N VAL A 16 3.20 -4.53 2.88
CA VAL A 16 2.63 -3.19 2.96
C VAL A 16 2.48 -2.71 4.40
N VAL A 17 2.11 -3.61 5.32
CA VAL A 17 2.00 -3.33 6.75
C VAL A 17 3.38 -3.05 7.36
N GLU A 18 4.41 -3.81 6.97
CA GLU A 18 5.79 -3.58 7.42
C GLU A 18 6.31 -2.21 6.99
N VAL A 19 6.11 -1.81 5.72
CA VAL A 19 6.52 -0.48 5.25
C VAL A 19 5.77 0.64 5.98
N GLN A 20 4.49 0.44 6.31
CA GLN A 20 3.71 1.42 7.06
C GLN A 20 4.20 1.56 8.52
N LYS A 21 4.64 0.48 9.17
CA LYS A 21 5.27 0.57 10.50
C LYS A 21 6.55 1.38 10.47
N LEU A 22 7.43 1.11 9.50
CA LEU A 22 8.69 1.85 9.33
C LEU A 22 8.43 3.35 9.11
N PHE A 23 7.34 3.68 8.39
CA PHE A 23 6.88 5.06 8.23
C PHE A 23 6.52 5.70 9.59
N ASP A 24 5.68 5.04 10.39
CA ASP A 24 5.21 5.58 11.67
C ASP A 24 6.36 5.74 12.67
N GLU A 25 7.31 4.80 12.70
CA GLU A 25 8.53 4.89 13.51
C GLU A 25 9.41 6.08 13.12
N THR A 26 9.62 6.28 11.81
CA THR A 26 10.43 7.39 11.30
C THR A 26 9.79 8.74 11.61
N VAL A 27 8.45 8.85 11.49
CA VAL A 27 7.69 10.04 11.87
C VAL A 27 7.80 10.32 13.39
N GLY A 28 7.82 9.28 14.21
CA GLY A 28 8.07 9.41 15.66
C GLY A 28 9.45 10.00 15.96
N ALA A 29 10.50 9.43 15.37
CA ALA A 29 11.88 9.91 15.53
C ALA A 29 12.07 11.36 15.05
N LEU A 30 11.36 11.72 13.98
CA LEU A 30 11.27 13.07 13.41
C LEU A 30 10.72 14.08 14.42
N ARG A 31 9.58 13.76 15.04
CA ARG A 31 8.95 14.65 16.02
C ARG A 31 9.84 14.90 17.22
N LEU A 32 10.46 13.84 17.75
CA LEU A 32 11.38 13.94 18.89
C LEU A 32 12.59 14.81 18.56
N SER A 33 13.17 14.66 17.37
CA SER A 33 14.30 15.48 16.93
C SER A 33 13.90 16.96 16.82
N LEU A 34 12.71 17.26 16.27
CA LEU A 34 12.19 18.62 16.18
C LEU A 34 11.85 19.24 17.53
N GLU A 35 11.46 18.44 18.52
CA GLU A 35 11.21 18.89 19.89
C GLU A 35 12.52 19.29 20.58
N ARG A 36 13.58 18.49 20.44
CA ARG A 36 14.93 18.80 20.96
C ARG A 36 15.52 20.07 20.35
N LEU A 37 15.32 20.28 19.05
CA LEU A 37 15.71 21.53 18.40
C LEU A 37 14.92 22.73 18.94
N ARG A 38 13.62 22.56 19.20
CA ARG A 38 12.77 23.62 19.75
C ARG A 38 13.06 23.95 21.21
N SER A 39 13.56 22.99 22.01
CA SER A 39 13.94 23.21 23.41
C SER A 39 15.26 23.96 23.57
N GLY A 40 15.92 24.37 22.48
CA GLY A 40 17.14 25.18 22.55
C GLY A 40 18.40 24.38 22.88
N GLU A 41 18.34 23.04 22.84
CA GLU A 41 19.53 22.17 22.79
C GLU A 41 20.14 22.24 21.38
N LEU A 42 20.59 23.44 21.01
CA LEU A 42 21.26 23.64 19.73
C LEU A 42 22.76 23.48 19.98
N GLY A 43 23.27 22.28 19.69
CA GLY A 43 24.67 22.11 19.30
C GLY A 43 25.01 22.98 18.09
N ASP A 44 26.23 22.83 17.54
CA ASP A 44 26.69 23.64 16.39
C ASP A 44 25.61 23.76 15.29
N VAL A 45 25.24 25.00 14.95
CA VAL A 45 24.21 25.36 13.95
C VAL A 45 24.46 24.65 12.61
N ARG A 46 25.72 24.34 12.28
CA ARG A 46 26.08 23.55 11.11
C ARG A 46 25.62 22.10 11.21
N GLU A 47 25.77 21.49 12.37
CA GLU A 47 25.37 20.10 12.59
C GLU A 47 23.84 19.95 12.53
N ILE A 48 23.12 20.93 13.05
CA ILE A 48 21.65 21.02 12.92
C ILE A 48 21.22 21.16 11.46
N GLY A 49 21.87 22.05 10.70
CA GLY A 49 21.58 22.22 9.28
C GLY A 49 21.81 20.93 8.48
N ARG A 50 22.88 20.20 8.79
CA ARG A 50 23.16 18.88 8.20
C ARG A 50 22.09 17.86 8.56
N GLN A 51 21.75 17.74 9.85
CA GLN A 51 20.72 16.81 10.32
C GLN A 51 19.37 17.08 9.66
N VAL A 52 18.96 18.34 9.54
CA VAL A 52 17.72 18.73 8.84
C VAL A 52 17.78 18.40 7.34
N GLY A 53 18.95 18.51 6.72
CA GLY A 53 19.18 18.12 5.32
C GLY A 53 19.07 16.61 5.08
N ASP A 54 19.75 15.82 5.92
CA ASP A 54 19.71 14.36 5.89
C ASP A 54 18.27 13.87 6.10
N LEU A 55 17.56 14.50 7.04
CA LEU A 55 16.16 14.25 7.34
C LEU A 55 15.22 14.55 6.17
N ARG A 56 15.41 15.68 5.48
CA ARG A 56 14.63 16.03 4.29
C ARG A 56 14.85 15.02 3.17
N THR A 57 16.06 14.49 3.04
CA THR A 57 16.40 13.46 2.06
C THR A 57 15.73 12.13 2.40
N ALA A 58 15.81 11.70 3.66
CA ALA A 58 15.12 10.49 4.13
C ALA A 58 13.60 10.62 3.94
N TYR A 59 13.00 11.77 4.26
CA TYR A 59 11.58 12.01 4.06
C TYR A 59 11.15 11.94 2.60
N LYS A 60 11.96 12.48 1.67
CA LYS A 60 11.69 12.37 0.22
C LYS A 60 11.73 10.92 -0.25
N LEU A 61 12.74 10.16 0.16
CA LEU A 61 12.86 8.74 -0.16
C LEU A 61 11.62 7.98 0.31
N ILE A 62 11.18 8.25 1.54
CA ILE A 62 9.98 7.63 2.12
C ILE A 62 8.70 7.98 1.34
N LEU A 63 8.55 9.23 0.89
CA LEU A 63 7.40 9.62 0.05
C LEU A 63 7.42 8.89 -1.31
N GLU A 64 8.60 8.71 -1.90
CA GLU A 64 8.76 7.93 -3.13
C GLU A 64 8.40 6.46 -2.92
N GLU A 65 8.82 5.85 -1.80
CA GLU A 65 8.44 4.49 -1.43
C GLU A 65 6.92 4.37 -1.22
N ARG A 66 6.27 5.35 -0.59
CA ARG A 66 4.80 5.36 -0.45
C ARG A 66 4.09 5.35 -1.80
N VAL A 67 4.57 6.11 -2.76
CA VAL A 67 4.03 6.11 -4.13
C VAL A 67 4.28 4.75 -4.81
N ARG A 68 5.46 4.15 -4.61
CA ARG A 68 5.78 2.83 -5.17
C ARG A 68 4.91 1.73 -4.59
N VAL A 69 4.71 1.72 -3.27
CA VAL A 69 3.81 0.79 -2.58
C VAL A 69 2.38 0.96 -3.08
N ALA A 70 1.90 2.19 -3.25
CA ALA A 70 0.56 2.44 -3.79
C ALA A 70 0.37 1.89 -5.22
N LYS A 71 1.43 1.86 -6.03
CA LYS A 71 1.40 1.25 -7.37
C LYS A 71 1.41 -0.28 -7.29
N LEU A 72 2.35 -0.86 -6.55
CA LEU A 72 2.45 -2.31 -6.36
C LEU A 72 1.14 -2.91 -5.83
N ARG A 73 0.51 -2.21 -4.88
CA ARG A 73 -0.84 -2.53 -4.37
C ARG A 73 -1.89 -2.65 -5.47
N LYS A 74 -1.92 -1.72 -6.44
CA LYS A 74 -2.87 -1.78 -7.57
C LYS A 74 -2.58 -2.94 -8.50
N ASP A 75 -1.30 -3.22 -8.73
CA ASP A 75 -0.87 -4.28 -9.65
C ASP A 75 -1.17 -5.69 -9.08
N GLU A 76 -0.91 -5.92 -7.78
CA GLU A 76 -1.19 -7.21 -7.10
C GLU A 76 -2.68 -7.57 -7.10
N GLU A 77 -3.55 -6.59 -6.90
CA GLU A 77 -5.00 -6.79 -6.89
C GLU A 77 -5.60 -6.92 -8.30
N GLY A 78 -4.76 -6.88 -9.34
CA GLY A 78 -5.19 -6.92 -10.73
C GLY A 78 -6.08 -5.72 -11.09
N ILE A 79 -5.91 -4.59 -10.40
CA ILE A 79 -6.72 -3.38 -10.60
C ILE A 79 -6.29 -2.72 -11.91
N VAL A 80 -7.21 -2.70 -12.88
CA VAL A 80 -7.06 -1.93 -14.12
C VAL A 80 -8.19 -0.89 -14.15
N TYR A 81 -7.83 0.39 -14.23
CA TYR A 81 -8.78 1.52 -14.17
C TYR A 81 -9.73 1.52 -12.95
N ASP A 82 -9.23 1.16 -11.77
CA ASP A 82 -9.99 1.06 -10.50
C ASP A 82 -11.03 -0.08 -10.43
N TYR A 83 -10.93 -1.06 -11.33
CA TYR A 83 -11.74 -2.27 -11.34
C TYR A 83 -10.87 -3.50 -11.14
N ALA A 84 -11.25 -4.39 -10.21
CA ALA A 84 -10.66 -5.72 -10.06
C ALA A 84 -11.64 -6.80 -10.52
N LEU A 85 -11.10 -7.84 -11.17
CA LEU A 85 -11.87 -9.01 -11.54
C LEU A 85 -11.87 -10.02 -10.38
N ASP A 86 -13.05 -10.31 -9.83
CA ASP A 86 -13.21 -11.38 -8.85
C ASP A 86 -13.14 -12.73 -9.56
N LEU A 87 -11.96 -13.37 -9.49
CA LEU A 87 -11.69 -14.64 -10.15
C LEU A 87 -12.45 -15.81 -9.52
N GLU A 88 -12.75 -15.75 -8.22
CA GLU A 88 -13.51 -16.80 -7.54
C GLU A 88 -14.97 -16.76 -7.98
N ALA A 89 -15.61 -15.59 -7.92
CA ALA A 89 -16.98 -15.41 -8.40
C ALA A 89 -17.11 -15.69 -9.91
N ALA A 90 -16.09 -15.33 -10.70
CA ALA A 90 -16.06 -15.67 -12.12
C ALA A 90 -15.95 -17.18 -12.35
N ARG A 91 -15.10 -17.88 -11.59
CA ARG A 91 -14.96 -19.33 -11.65
C ARG A 91 -16.28 -20.02 -11.31
N ASP A 92 -16.92 -19.62 -10.23
CA ASP A 92 -18.18 -20.21 -9.79
C ASP A 92 -19.28 -20.04 -10.86
N GLU A 93 -19.36 -18.87 -11.49
CA GLU A 93 -20.29 -18.63 -12.60
C GLU A 93 -20.01 -19.53 -13.80
N VAL A 94 -18.75 -19.71 -14.18
CA VAL A 94 -18.36 -20.62 -15.27
C VAL A 94 -18.70 -22.07 -14.92
N CYS A 95 -18.38 -22.52 -13.70
CA CYS A 95 -18.70 -23.86 -13.24
C CYS A 95 -20.21 -24.13 -13.26
N ARG A 96 -21.04 -23.17 -12.82
CA ARG A 96 -22.50 -23.27 -12.92
C ARG A 96 -22.97 -23.42 -14.35
N ARG A 97 -22.47 -22.59 -15.28
CA ARG A 97 -22.84 -22.68 -16.71
C ARG A 97 -22.44 -24.01 -17.32
N LEU A 98 -21.25 -24.51 -16.99
CA LEU A 98 -20.79 -25.83 -17.45
C LEU A 98 -21.64 -26.97 -16.90
N ALA A 99 -22.11 -26.88 -15.65
CA ALA A 99 -23.04 -27.85 -15.08
C ALA A 99 -24.37 -27.85 -15.87
N CYS A 100 -24.97 -26.67 -16.11
CA CYS A 100 -26.18 -26.56 -16.92
C CYS A 100 -26.01 -27.14 -18.33
N LEU A 101 -24.85 -26.94 -18.96
CA LEU A 101 -24.55 -27.50 -20.28
C LEU A 101 -24.41 -29.03 -20.25
N ARG A 102 -23.84 -29.60 -19.19
CA ARG A 102 -23.76 -31.06 -19.02
C ARG A 102 -25.14 -31.67 -18.81
N ASP A 103 -25.96 -31.04 -17.97
CA ASP A 103 -27.33 -31.50 -17.72
C ASP A 103 -28.17 -31.46 -19.01
N ALA A 104 -28.00 -30.41 -19.84
CA ALA A 104 -28.65 -30.30 -21.15
C ALA A 104 -28.14 -31.34 -22.17
N GLY A 105 -26.88 -31.77 -22.07
CA GLY A 105 -26.26 -32.76 -22.97
C GLY A 105 -26.57 -34.22 -22.65
N CYS A 106 -27.06 -34.54 -21.44
CA CYS A 106 -27.45 -35.89 -21.03
C CYS A 106 -28.91 -36.27 -21.38
N GLY A 107 -29.62 -35.45 -22.14
CA GLY A 107 -31.00 -35.71 -22.61
C GLY A 107 -31.11 -36.38 -23.99
N GLY A 108 -30.10 -37.12 -24.43
CA GLY A 108 -30.08 -37.86 -25.70
C GLY A 108 -30.37 -39.35 -25.55
#